data_AF-A0A429FII1-F1
#
_entry.id   AF-A0A429FII1-F1
#
_cell.length_a   1.000
_cell.length_b   1.000
_cell.length_c   1.000
_cell.angle_alpha   90.00
_cell.angle_beta   90.00
_cell.angle_gamma   90.00
#
_symmetry.space_group_name_H-M   'P 1'
#
loop_
_entity.id
_entity.type
_entity.pdbx_description
1 polymer ?
#
loop_
_entity_poly.entity_id
_entity_poly.type
_entity_poly.pdbx_seq_one_letter_code
_entity_poly.pdbx_strand_id
1 'polypeptide(L)'
;MNPISGLPLIGDLFGLLDEAADRLGFALWFRILLGFVYAAAFGYLVAWLVVTYVVPWAGNALRRPVRKVAEGLRFVLLVPDWALSRAFRRAGHIPPQVVYDYGGVVMRIVDRIQEVTDRGLPKLAGSRAAPPWLLLVFVAFWFLVWGTSLPR
;
A
#
# COMPACT_ATOMS: atom_id res chain seq x y z
N MET A 1 -15.36 29.34 -5.19
CA MET A 1 -15.44 28.03 -5.88
C MET A 1 -15.20 26.94 -4.83
N ASN A 2 -16.06 25.94 -4.78
CA ASN A 2 -16.03 24.90 -3.76
C ASN A 2 -14.95 23.86 -4.16
N PRO A 3 -13.86 23.63 -3.39
CA PRO A 3 -12.71 22.82 -3.84
C PRO A 3 -13.00 21.33 -4.09
N ILE A 4 -14.23 20.89 -3.80
CA ILE A 4 -14.71 19.51 -3.96
C ILE A 4 -15.33 19.28 -5.35
N SER A 5 -15.64 20.35 -6.11
CA SER A 5 -16.28 20.26 -7.43
C SER A 5 -15.39 19.68 -8.53
N GLY A 6 -14.10 19.43 -8.26
CA GLY A 6 -13.14 18.87 -9.23
C GLY A 6 -13.13 17.34 -9.34
N LEU A 7 -13.89 16.62 -8.50
CA LEU A 7 -13.95 15.15 -8.52
C LEU A 7 -15.13 14.67 -9.39
N PRO A 8 -14.91 13.90 -10.48
CA PRO A 8 -16.01 13.39 -11.29
C PRO A 8 -16.93 12.47 -10.45
N LEU A 9 -18.25 12.53 -10.68
CA LEU A 9 -19.35 11.90 -9.89
C LEU A 9 -19.59 12.46 -8.48
N ILE A 10 -18.55 12.74 -7.70
CA ILE A 10 -18.70 13.26 -6.33
C ILE A 10 -18.99 14.76 -6.36
N GLY A 11 -18.33 15.51 -7.23
CA GLY A 11 -18.56 16.94 -7.41
C GLY A 11 -19.99 17.29 -7.80
N ASP A 12 -20.64 16.44 -8.61
CA ASP A 12 -22.04 16.65 -9.04
C ASP A 12 -23.04 16.43 -7.89
N LEU A 13 -22.80 15.43 -7.05
CA LEU A 13 -23.59 15.17 -5.83
C LEU A 13 -23.45 16.31 -4.81
N PHE A 14 -22.23 16.81 -4.62
CA PHE A 14 -21.98 17.98 -3.78
C PHE A 14 -22.59 19.25 -4.38
N GLY A 15 -22.55 19.40 -5.71
CA GLY A 15 -23.20 20.49 -6.43
C GLY A 15 -24.72 20.53 -6.21
N LEU A 16 -25.39 19.37 -6.31
CA LEU A 16 -26.83 19.25 -6.04
C LEU A 16 -27.20 19.57 -4.59
N LEU A 17 -26.37 19.14 -3.63
CA LEU A 17 -26.52 19.49 -2.21
C LEU A 17 -26.34 20.99 -1.96
N ASP A 18 -25.37 21.61 -2.62
CA ASP A 18 -25.11 23.04 -2.53
C ASP A 18 -26.28 23.85 -3.13
N GLU A 19 -26.83 23.41 -4.26
CA GLU A 19 -28.00 24.01 -4.91
C GLU A 19 -29.27 23.87 -4.06
N ALA A 20 -29.49 22.72 -3.43
CA ALA A 20 -30.60 22.50 -2.50
C ALA A 20 -30.47 23.37 -1.24
N ALA A 21 -29.25 23.53 -0.71
CA ALA A 21 -28.98 24.38 0.44
C ALA A 21 -29.13 25.87 0.11
N ASP A 22 -28.80 26.28 -1.11
CA ASP A 22 -29.04 27.65 -1.61
C ASP A 22 -30.54 27.96 -1.69
N ARG A 23 -31.32 27.02 -2.24
CA ARG A 23 -32.78 27.14 -2.36
C ARG A 23 -33.49 27.19 -1.00
N LEU A 24 -32.89 26.61 0.04
CA LEU A 24 -33.36 26.68 1.43
C LEU A 24 -32.93 27.97 2.16
N GLY A 25 -32.14 28.84 1.50
CA GLY A 25 -31.72 30.12 2.05
C GLY A 25 -30.61 30.02 3.10
N PHE A 26 -29.85 28.93 3.13
CA PHE A 26 -28.75 28.80 4.08
C PHE A 26 -27.63 29.79 3.78
N ALA A 27 -27.10 30.43 4.83
CA ALA A 27 -25.99 31.34 4.70
C ALA A 27 -24.74 30.63 4.12
N LEU A 28 -23.98 31.35 3.30
CA LEU A 28 -22.79 30.84 2.60
C LEU A 28 -21.79 30.15 3.54
N TRP A 29 -21.56 30.73 4.73
CA TRP A 29 -20.65 30.17 5.73
C TRP A 29 -21.11 28.79 6.25
N PHE A 30 -22.43 28.59 6.37
CA PHE A 30 -23.01 27.33 6.84
C PHE A 30 -22.93 26.24 5.76
N ARG A 31 -23.11 26.61 4.49
CA ARG A 31 -22.94 25.73 3.32
C ARG A 31 -21.50 25.25 3.17
N ILE A 32 -20.53 26.16 3.33
CA ILE A 32 -19.09 25.82 3.31
C ILE A 32 -18.75 24.88 4.47
N LEU A 33 -19.24 25.17 5.68
CA LEU A 33 -19.04 24.31 6.85
C LEU A 33 -19.60 22.90 6.63
N LEU A 34 -20.83 22.79 6.12
CA LEU A 34 -21.47 21.51 5.77
C LEU A 34 -20.66 20.75 4.72
N GLY A 35 -20.22 21.42 3.65
CA GLY A 35 -19.38 20.82 2.63
C GLY A 35 -18.09 20.25 3.22
N PHE A 36 -17.46 20.97 4.15
CA PHE A 36 -16.25 20.53 4.83
C PHE A 36 -16.50 19.33 5.74
N VAL A 37 -17.59 19.34 6.52
CA VAL A 37 -17.99 18.22 7.39
C VAL A 37 -18.28 16.97 6.57
N TYR A 38 -19.03 17.10 5.46
CA TYR A 38 -19.31 15.97 4.58
C TYR A 38 -18.05 15.44 3.90
N ALA A 39 -17.16 16.31 3.42
CA ALA A 39 -15.90 15.88 2.82
C ALA A 39 -14.99 15.17 3.84
N ALA A 40 -14.93 15.66 5.08
CA ALA A 40 -14.18 15.01 6.16
C ALA A 40 -14.78 13.65 6.53
N ALA A 41 -16.12 13.57 6.67
CA ALA A 41 -16.82 12.32 6.97
C ALA A 41 -16.66 11.30 5.84
N PHE A 42 -16.78 11.74 4.59
CA PHE A 42 -16.58 10.89 3.42
C PHE A 42 -15.13 10.42 3.30
N GLY A 43 -14.16 11.32 3.46
CA GLY A 43 -12.73 10.99 3.48
C GLY A 43 -12.38 9.98 4.57
N TYR A 44 -12.96 10.13 5.77
CA TYR A 44 -12.82 9.16 6.85
C TYR A 44 -13.43 7.80 6.49
N LEU A 45 -14.63 7.77 5.91
CA LEU A 45 -15.29 6.53 5.49
C LEU A 45 -14.46 5.79 4.43
N VAL A 46 -13.95 6.51 3.43
CA VAL A 46 -13.08 5.95 2.38
C VAL A 46 -11.79 5.43 2.98
N ALA A 47 -11.12 6.21 3.83
CA ALA A 47 -9.88 5.79 4.49
C ALA A 47 -10.11 4.53 5.35
N TRP A 48 -11.22 4.49 6.09
CA TRP A 48 -11.61 3.33 6.87
C TRP A 48 -11.86 2.11 5.99
N LEU A 49 -12.57 2.25 4.86
CA LEU A 49 -12.82 1.17 3.92
C LEU A 49 -11.51 0.62 3.32
N VAL A 50 -10.61 1.53 2.93
CA VAL A 50 -9.30 1.19 2.37
C VAL A 50 -8.46 0.42 3.39
N VAL A 51 -8.33 0.92 4.61
CA VAL A 51 -7.53 0.28 5.66
C VAL A 51 -8.15 -1.05 6.12
N THR A 52 -9.47 -1.14 6.17
CA THR A 52 -10.18 -2.34 6.69
C THR A 52 -10.26 -3.47 5.67
N TYR A 53 -10.41 -3.13 4.39
CA TYR A 53 -10.69 -4.10 3.33
C TYR A 53 -9.61 -4.16 2.25
N VAL A 54 -9.16 -3.01 1.73
CA VAL A 54 -8.23 -2.97 0.59
C VAL A 54 -6.80 -3.32 1.02
N VAL A 55 -6.30 -2.76 2.12
CA VAL A 55 -4.94 -3.02 2.61
C VAL A 55 -4.72 -4.49 2.97
N PRO A 56 -5.61 -5.16 3.72
CA PRO A 56 -5.46 -6.59 4.01
C PRO A 56 -5.60 -7.46 2.76
N TRP A 57 -6.49 -7.10 1.84
CA TRP A 57 -6.66 -7.82 0.58
C TRP A 57 -5.42 -7.72 -0.30
N ALA A 58 -4.88 -6.51 -0.50
CA ALA A 58 -3.66 -6.27 -1.25
C ALA A 58 -2.47 -6.99 -0.61
N GLY A 59 -2.36 -6.95 0.73
CA GLY A 59 -1.32 -7.65 1.46
C GLY A 59 -1.36 -9.16 1.23
N ASN A 60 -2.55 -9.77 1.29
CA ASN A 60 -2.71 -11.20 1.01
C ASN A 60 -2.50 -11.55 -0.47
N ALA A 61 -2.96 -10.70 -1.39
CA ALA A 61 -2.81 -10.88 -2.82
C ALA A 61 -1.34 -10.82 -3.26
N LEU A 62 -0.54 -9.94 -2.66
CA LEU A 62 0.89 -9.76 -2.94
C LEU A 62 1.77 -10.90 -2.42
N ARG A 63 1.28 -11.69 -1.46
CA ARG A 63 2.08 -12.76 -0.84
C ARG A 63 2.48 -13.85 -1.83
N ARG A 64 1.56 -14.28 -2.69
CA ARG A 64 1.82 -15.31 -3.73
C ARG A 64 2.82 -14.87 -4.79
N PRO A 65 2.68 -13.70 -5.45
CA PRO A 65 3.64 -13.27 -6.46
C PRO A 65 5.04 -13.02 -5.86
N VAL A 66 5.14 -12.40 -4.67
CA VAL A 66 6.45 -12.18 -4.02
C VAL A 66 7.14 -13.51 -3.74
N ARG A 67 6.41 -14.52 -3.26
CA ARG A 67 6.97 -15.86 -3.04
C ARG A 67 7.47 -16.50 -4.33
N LYS A 68 6.70 -16.40 -5.43
CA LYS A 68 7.12 -16.92 -6.74
C LYS A 68 8.35 -16.22 -7.29
N VAL A 69 8.44 -14.89 -7.15
CA VAL A 69 9.61 -14.12 -7.56
C VAL A 69 10.84 -14.52 -6.74
N ALA A 70 10.70 -14.65 -5.43
CA ALA A 70 11.77 -15.10 -4.54
C ALA A 70 12.25 -16.53 -4.88
N GLU A 71 11.33 -17.47 -5.13
CA GLU A 71 11.65 -18.84 -5.56
C GLU A 71 12.34 -18.85 -6.94
N GLY A 72 11.87 -18.04 -7.88
CA GLY A 72 12.52 -17.87 -9.18
C GLY A 72 13.93 -17.29 -9.07
N LEU A 73 14.12 -16.30 -8.19
CA LEU A 73 15.43 -15.70 -7.93
C LEU A 73 16.41 -16.73 -7.35
N ARG A 74 15.95 -17.57 -6.40
CA ARG A 74 16.75 -18.70 -5.89
C ARG A 74 17.16 -19.63 -7.01
N PHE A 75 16.22 -20.00 -7.87
CA PHE A 75 16.51 -20.91 -8.96
C PHE A 75 17.57 -20.33 -9.91
N VAL A 76 17.38 -19.09 -10.36
CA VAL A 76 18.32 -18.43 -11.30
C VAL A 76 19.70 -18.25 -10.68
N LEU A 77 19.79 -17.90 -9.39
CA LEU A 77 21.07 -17.65 -8.72
C LEU A 77 21.80 -18.93 -8.30
N LEU A 78 21.08 -20.03 -8.02
CA LEU A 78 21.69 -21.30 -7.58
C LEU A 78 21.94 -22.30 -8.71
N VAL A 79 21.28 -22.15 -9.87
CA VAL A 79 21.55 -22.99 -11.05
C VAL A 79 23.03 -22.91 -11.49
N PRO A 80 23.66 -21.72 -11.53
CA PRO A 80 25.09 -21.60 -11.82
C PRO A 80 25.97 -22.36 -10.81
N ASP A 81 25.69 -22.23 -9.51
CA ASP A 81 26.43 -22.94 -8.45
C ASP A 81 26.30 -24.46 -8.59
N TRP A 82 25.11 -24.93 -8.93
CA TRP A 82 24.86 -26.35 -9.19
C TRP A 82 25.61 -26.84 -10.42
N ALA A 83 25.61 -26.06 -11.51
CA ALA A 83 26.33 -26.40 -12.74
C ALA A 83 27.85 -26.47 -12.51
N LEU A 84 28.41 -25.47 -11.80
CA LEU A 84 29.83 -25.43 -11.42
C LEU A 84 30.18 -26.59 -10.50
N SER A 85 29.39 -26.82 -9.45
CA SER A 85 29.59 -27.93 -8.52
C SER A 85 29.56 -29.29 -9.23
N ARG A 86 28.67 -29.46 -10.20
CA ARG A 86 28.56 -30.69 -10.99
C ARG A 86 29.72 -30.87 -11.96
N ALA A 87 30.21 -29.79 -12.57
CA ALA A 87 31.38 -29.81 -13.44
C ALA A 87 32.65 -30.20 -12.67
N PHE A 88 32.89 -29.59 -11.50
CA PHE A 88 34.04 -29.93 -10.64
C PHE A 88 34.02 -31.38 -10.17
N ARG A 89 32.85 -31.88 -9.73
CA ARG A 89 32.73 -33.29 -9.32
C ARG A 89 32.94 -34.27 -10.47
N ARG A 90 32.47 -33.93 -11.68
CA ARG A 90 32.75 -34.75 -12.89
C ARG A 90 34.24 -34.78 -13.23
N ALA A 91 34.96 -33.70 -12.94
CA ALA A 91 36.41 -33.64 -13.08
C ALA A 91 37.17 -34.32 -11.93
N GLY A 92 36.49 -34.95 -10.97
CA GLY A 92 37.12 -35.60 -9.82
C GLY A 92 37.66 -34.64 -8.74
N HIS A 93 37.33 -33.36 -8.84
CA HIS A 93 37.78 -32.34 -7.90
C HIS A 93 36.70 -31.97 -6.88
N ILE A 94 37.12 -31.56 -5.69
CA ILE A 94 36.24 -31.01 -4.66
C ILE A 94 35.94 -29.55 -5.05
N PRO A 95 34.67 -29.13 -5.13
CA PRO A 95 34.34 -27.75 -5.50
C PRO A 95 34.89 -26.74 -4.49
N PRO A 96 35.32 -25.55 -4.95
CA PRO A 96 35.87 -24.51 -4.08
C PRO A 96 34.81 -23.96 -3.12
N GLN A 97 35.24 -23.64 -1.88
CA GLN A 97 34.38 -23.13 -0.79
C GLN A 97 33.58 -21.88 -1.17
N VAL A 98 34.15 -21.01 -2.02
CA VAL A 98 33.50 -19.77 -2.49
C VAL A 98 32.14 -20.02 -3.15
N VAL A 99 31.97 -21.14 -3.85
CA VAL A 99 30.70 -21.52 -4.51
C VAL A 99 29.64 -21.84 -3.45
N TYR A 100 30.03 -22.46 -2.33
CA TYR A 100 29.12 -22.75 -1.23
C TYR A 100 28.77 -21.50 -0.41
N ASP A 101 29.74 -20.60 -0.20
CA ASP A 101 29.53 -19.36 0.54
C ASP A 101 28.59 -18.41 -0.21
N TYR A 102 28.72 -18.32 -1.54
CA TYR A 102 27.84 -17.52 -2.39
C TYR A 102 26.39 -18.00 -2.32
N GLY A 103 26.13 -19.30 -2.54
CA GLY A 103 24.80 -19.88 -2.41
C GLY A 103 24.19 -19.68 -1.02
N GLY A 104 25.02 -19.75 0.04
CA GLY A 104 24.60 -19.49 1.41
C GLY A 104 24.23 -18.02 1.70
N VAL A 105 24.88 -17.06 1.05
CA VAL A 105 24.52 -15.63 1.14
C VAL A 105 23.23 -15.35 0.39
N VAL A 106 23.09 -15.87 -0.83
CA VAL A 106 21.87 -15.71 -1.65
C VAL A 106 20.65 -16.29 -0.92
N MET A 107 20.76 -17.50 -0.38
CA MET A 107 19.69 -18.13 0.38
C MET A 107 19.29 -17.28 1.59
N ARG A 108 20.27 -16.80 2.38
CA ARG A 108 20.01 -15.92 3.53
C ARG A 108 19.29 -14.64 3.15
N ILE A 109 19.68 -13.99 2.05
CA ILE A 109 19.02 -12.75 1.60
C ILE A 109 17.57 -13.04 1.20
N VAL A 110 17.33 -14.09 0.41
CA VAL A 110 15.97 -14.43 -0.01
C VAL A 110 15.12 -14.90 1.17
N ASP A 111 15.67 -15.67 2.10
CA ASP A 111 15.01 -16.08 3.34
C ASP A 111 14.62 -14.86 4.17
N ARG A 112 15.52 -13.87 4.31
CA ARG A 112 15.23 -12.63 5.04
C ARG A 112 14.08 -11.86 4.40
N ILE A 113 14.07 -11.75 3.06
CA ILE A 113 13.02 -11.07 2.32
C ILE A 113 11.68 -11.80 2.48
N GLN A 114 11.67 -13.14 2.38
CA GLN A 114 10.47 -13.94 2.60
C GLN A 114 9.98 -13.82 4.05
N GLU A 115 10.86 -13.85 5.04
CA GLU A 115 10.54 -13.73 6.45
C GLU A 115 9.96 -12.34 6.79
N VAL A 116 10.52 -11.26 6.23
CA VAL A 116 9.98 -9.90 6.37
C VAL A 116 8.61 -9.79 5.70
N THR A 117 8.45 -10.40 4.53
CA THR A 117 7.18 -10.41 3.80
C THR A 117 6.10 -11.18 4.57
N ASP A 118 6.45 -12.36 5.09
CA ASP A 118 5.56 -13.23 5.86
C ASP A 118 5.24 -12.70 7.26
N ARG A 119 6.10 -11.87 7.86
CA ARG A 119 5.81 -11.19 9.14
C ARG A 119 5.16 -9.83 8.97
N GLY A 120 5.50 -9.09 7.92
CA GLY A 120 5.04 -7.73 7.66
C GLY A 120 3.64 -7.67 7.06
N LEU A 121 3.34 -8.52 6.08
CA LEU A 121 2.03 -8.56 5.43
C LEU A 121 0.86 -8.95 6.37
N PRO A 122 0.98 -9.92 7.29
CA PRO A 122 -0.08 -10.18 8.25
C PRO A 122 -0.21 -9.08 9.32
N LYS A 123 0.85 -8.33 9.63
CA LYS A 123 0.74 -7.12 10.47
C LYS A 123 -0.02 -6.00 9.75
N LEU A 124 0.09 -5.89 8.43
CA LEU A 124 -0.76 -5.04 7.62
C LEU A 124 -2.21 -5.54 7.60
N ALA A 125 -2.48 -6.85 7.68
CA ALA A 125 -3.83 -7.35 7.91
C ALA A 125 -4.35 -7.00 9.33
N GLY A 126 -3.44 -6.88 10.31
CA GLY A 126 -3.71 -6.34 11.65
C GLY A 126 -4.04 -4.84 11.68
N SER A 127 -3.88 -4.11 10.57
CA SER A 127 -4.32 -2.71 10.45
C SER A 127 -5.83 -2.52 10.56
N ARG A 128 -6.62 -3.61 10.53
CA ARG A 128 -8.04 -3.59 10.94
C ARG A 128 -8.26 -3.10 12.38
N ALA A 129 -7.24 -3.22 13.24
CA ALA A 129 -7.25 -2.72 14.61
C ALA A 129 -6.54 -1.36 14.75
N ALA A 130 -6.23 -0.67 13.65
CA ALA A 130 -5.64 0.64 13.72
C ALA A 130 -6.57 1.59 14.51
N PRO A 131 -6.04 2.27 15.54
CA PRO A 131 -6.84 3.22 16.32
C PRO A 131 -7.53 4.25 15.42
N PRO A 132 -8.81 4.58 15.66
CA PRO A 132 -9.56 5.52 14.81
C PRO A 132 -8.91 6.92 14.75
N TRP A 133 -8.12 7.29 15.76
CA TRP A 133 -7.36 8.55 15.75
C TRP A 133 -6.24 8.57 14.70
N LEU A 134 -5.63 7.44 14.33
CA LEU A 134 -4.63 7.40 13.24
C LEU A 134 -5.28 7.68 11.89
N LEU A 135 -6.50 7.19 11.67
CA LEU A 135 -7.29 7.51 10.47
C LEU A 135 -7.62 9.01 10.45
N LEU A 136 -8.01 9.59 11.59
CA LEU A 136 -8.24 11.04 11.69
C LEU A 136 -6.97 11.86 11.39
N VAL A 137 -5.82 11.46 11.93
CA VAL A 137 -4.52 12.11 11.63
C VAL A 137 -4.18 11.97 10.15
N PHE A 138 -4.39 10.79 9.56
CA PHE A 138 -4.15 10.56 8.14
C PHE A 138 -5.06 11.42 7.25
N VAL A 139 -6.36 11.50 7.56
CA VAL A 139 -7.33 12.34 6.84
C VAL A 139 -6.97 13.82 7.01
N ALA A 140 -6.65 14.27 8.23
CA ALA A 140 -6.23 15.64 8.48
C ALA A 140 -4.95 15.99 7.70
N PHE A 141 -3.96 15.10 7.70
CA PHE A 141 -2.73 15.25 6.94
C PHE A 141 -3.01 15.28 5.43
N TRP A 142 -3.86 14.39 4.92
CA TRP A 142 -4.27 14.36 3.53
C TRP A 142 -4.94 15.68 3.11
N PHE A 143 -5.86 16.20 3.93
CA PHE A 143 -6.50 17.49 3.70
C PHE A 143 -5.51 18.65 3.71
N LEU A 144 -4.52 18.64 4.61
CA LEU A 144 -3.46 19.65 4.65
C LEU A 144 -2.60 19.62 3.39
N VAL A 145 -2.16 18.43 2.96
CA VAL A 145 -1.36 18.25 1.74
C VAL A 145 -2.17 18.63 0.50
N TRP A 146 -3.43 18.21 0.42
CA TRP A 146 -4.33 18.57 -0.68
C TRP A 146 -4.52 20.08 -0.76
N GLY A 147 -4.76 20.74 0.37
CA GLY A 147 -4.89 22.20 0.46
C GLY A 147 -3.64 22.94 -0.01
N THR A 148 -2.45 22.35 0.15
CA THR A 148 -1.19 22.93 -0.37
C THR A 148 -0.95 22.69 -1.86
N SER A 149 -1.65 21.72 -2.47
CA SER A 149 -1.47 21.33 -3.88
C SER A 149 -2.41 22.05 -4.86
N LEU A 150 -3.40 22.80 -4.36
CA LEU A 150 -4.29 23.62 -5.19
C LEU A 150 -3.55 24.89 -5.65
N PRO A 151 -3.48 25.18 -6.97
CA PRO A 151 -2.92 26.44 -7.45
C PRO A 151 -3.75 27.62 -6.91
N ARG A 152 -3.05 28.65 -6.42
CA ARG A 152 -3.64 29.89 -5.92
C ARG A 152 -4.36 30.67 -7.02
#